data_AF-A0A6J4JK49-F1
#
_entry.id   AF-A0A6J4JK49-F1
#
_cell.length_a   1.000
_cell.length_b   1.000
_cell.length_c   1.000
_cell.angle_alpha   90.00
_cell.angle_beta   90.00
_cell.angle_gamma   90.00
#
_symmetry.space_group_name_H-M   'P 1'
#
loop_
_entity.id
_entity.type
_entity.pdbx_description
1 polymer ?
#
loop_
_entity_poly.entity_id
_entity_poly.type
_entity_poly.pdbx_seq_one_letter_code
_entity_poly.pdbx_strand_id
1 'polypeptide(L)' 'MVESALAAVVGRAHVLTDPDLRAAAEVDWTGRWRGAARAVVRPGTPAEVAAV' A
#
# COMPACT_ATOMS: atom_id res chain seq x y z
N MET A 1 13.08 -6.56 5.30
CA MET A 1 11.68 -6.87 4.95
C MET A 1 11.26 -5.97 3.78
N VAL A 2 10.34 -6.40 2.91
CA VAL A 2 9.98 -5.63 1.68
C VAL A 2 9.43 -4.23 2.01
N GLU A 3 8.77 -4.01 3.15
CA GLU A 3 8.26 -2.69 3.57
C GLU A 3 9.37 -1.66 3.73
N SER A 4 10.55 -2.08 4.18
CA SER A 4 11.71 -1.19 4.34
C SER A 4 12.23 -0.73 2.97
N ALA A 5 12.20 -1.61 1.97
CA ALA A 5 12.58 -1.26 0.60
C ALA A 5 11.56 -0.31 -0.04
N LEU A 6 10.27 -0.58 0.13
CA LEU A 6 9.19 0.29 -0.32
C LEU A 6 9.25 1.68 0.34
N ALA A 7 9.51 1.72 1.65
CA ALA A 7 9.66 2.97 2.39
C ALA A 7 10.88 3.80 1.96
N ALA A 8 11.89 3.18 1.34
CA ALA A 8 13.02 3.90 0.76
C ALA A 8 12.64 4.61 -0.55
N VAL A 9 11.61 4.13 -1.26
CA VAL A 9 11.09 4.74 -2.50
C VAL A 9 10.09 5.84 -2.19
N VAL A 10 9.04 5.53 -1.42
CA VAL A 10 7.89 6.45 -1.20
C VAL A 10 7.89 7.15 0.16
N GLY A 11 8.84 6.84 1.04
CA GLY A 11 8.84 7.29 2.42
C GLY A 11 7.92 6.46 3.33
N ARG A 12 8.27 6.38 4.62
CA ARG A 12 7.60 5.49 5.59
C ARG A 12 6.11 5.79 5.78
N ALA A 13 5.70 7.06 5.68
CA ALA A 13 4.29 7.47 5.82
C ALA A 13 3.39 6.97 4.67
N HIS A 14 4.00 6.54 3.56
CA HIS A 14 3.30 6.06 2.37
C HIS A 14 3.21 4.54 2.28
N VAL A 15 3.75 3.80 3.26
CA VAL A 15 3.65 2.33 3.35
C VAL A 15 2.76 1.96 4.53
N LEU A 16 1.49 1.67 4.23
CA LEU A 16 0.48 1.35 5.23
C LEU A 16 0.51 -0.14 5.55
N THR A 17 0.81 -0.49 6.80
CA THR A 17 0.82 -1.87 7.32
C THR A 17 -0.22 -2.10 8.42
N ASP A 18 -0.68 -1.01 9.04
CA ASP A 18 -1.78 -1.02 9.99
C ASP A 18 -3.04 -1.65 9.35
N PRO A 19 -3.66 -2.66 9.98
CA PRO A 19 -4.84 -3.33 9.44
C PRO A 19 -6.02 -2.40 9.16
N ASP A 20 -6.28 -1.41 10.03
CA ASP A 20 -7.42 -0.50 9.88
C ASP A 20 -7.18 0.46 8.72
N LEU A 21 -5.94 0.91 8.53
CA LEU A 21 -5.56 1.74 7.39
C LEU A 21 -5.56 0.96 6.07
N ARG A 22 -5.20 -0.33 6.07
CA ARG A 22 -5.23 -1.19 4.87
C ARG A 22 -6.65 -1.58 4.47
N ALA A 23 -7.55 -1.75 5.43
CA ALA A 23 -8.90 -2.29 5.20
C ALA A 23 -9.69 -1.58 4.10
N ALA A 24 -9.47 -0.27 3.92
CA ALA A 24 -10.13 0.52 2.87
C ALA A 24 -9.68 0.16 1.44
N ALA A 25 -8.46 -0.37 1.26
CA ALA A 25 -7.93 -0.79 -0.03
C ALA A 25 -8.04 -2.31 -0.27
N GLU A 26 -8.37 -3.08 0.77
CA GLU A 26 -8.54 -4.54 0.70
C GLU A 26 -9.92 -4.97 0.20
N VAL A 27 -10.84 -4.01 0.04
CA VAL A 27 -12.20 -4.24 -0.44
C VAL A 27 -12.38 -3.52 -1.75
N ASP A 28 -12.94 -4.21 -2.73
CA ASP A 28 -13.27 -3.58 -4.00
C ASP A 28 -14.49 -2.65 -3.87
N TRP A 29 -14.77 -1.88 -4.92
CA TRP A 29 -15.89 -0.93 -4.90
C TRP A 29 -17.26 -1.61 -4.75
N THR A 30 -17.38 -2.91 -5.02
CA THR A 30 -18.64 -3.66 -4.85
C THR A 30 -18.91 -4.03 -3.39
N GLY A 31 -17.89 -4.00 -2.52
CA GLY A 31 -18.00 -4.47 -1.15
C GLY A 31 -18.06 -5.99 -1.00
N ARG A 32 -18.11 -6.75 -2.10
CA ARG A 32 -18.28 -8.20 -2.08
C ARG A 32 -16.95 -8.93 -1.94
N TRP A 33 -15.87 -8.37 -2.49
CA TRP A 33 -14.59 -9.06 -2.56
C TRP A 33 -13.60 -8.44 -1.60
N ARG A 34 -12.95 -9.30 -0.79
CA ARG A 34 -11.91 -8.90 0.16
C ARG A 34 -10.65 -9.72 -0.07
N GLY A 35 -9.50 -9.05 -0.13
CA GLY A 35 -8.19 -9.69 -0.20
C GLY A 35 -7.22 -9.06 0.81
N ALA A 36 -6.60 -9.89 1.65
CA ALA A 36 -5.60 -9.42 2.61
C ALA A 36 -4.31 -9.03 1.88
N ALA A 37 -3.90 -7.77 2.01
CA ALA A 37 -2.67 -7.24 1.45
C ALA A 37 -1.63 -7.07 2.55
N ARG A 38 -0.37 -7.40 2.28
CA ARG A 38 0.71 -7.23 3.26
C ARG A 38 0.98 -5.75 3.60
N ALA A 39 0.85 -4.89 2.60
CA ALA A 39 0.98 -3.44 2.71
C ALA A 39 0.17 -2.75 1.61
N VAL A 40 -0.23 -1.50 1.86
CA VAL A 40 -0.77 -0.59 0.83
C VAL A 40 0.23 0.54 0.64
N VAL A 41 0.69 0.74 -0.60
CA VAL A 41 1.69 1.75 -0.94
C VAL A 41 1.01 2.92 -1.65
N ARG A 42 1.37 4.16 -1.29
CA ARG A 42 0.77 5.38 -1.85
C ARG A 42 1.81 6.27 -2.56
N PRO A 43 2.24 5.91 -3.78
CA PRO A 43 3.15 6.73 -4.60
C PRO A 43 2.55 8.11 -4.92
N GLY A 44 3.39 9.14 -4.92
CA GLY A 44 3.06 10.50 -5.35
C GLY A 44 3.46 10.82 -6.80
N THR A 45 4.29 9.97 -7.43
CA THR A 45 4.79 10.21 -8.80
C THR A 45 4.80 8.95 -9.67
N PRO A 46 4.75 9.08 -11.01
CA PRO A 46 4.91 7.93 -11.90
C PRO A 46 6.24 7.19 -11.73
N ALA A 47 7.30 7.91 -11.36
CA ALA A 47 8.61 7.32 -11.10
C ALA A 47 8.58 6.41 -9.86
N GLU A 48 7.90 6.84 -8.80
CA GLU A 48 7.67 6.01 -7.62
C GLU A 48 6.79 4.79 -7.94
N VAL A 49 5.76 4.93 -8.78
CA VAL A 49 4.93 3.79 -9.23
C VAL A 49 5.77 2.74 -9.96
N ALA A 50 6.72 3.17 -10.79
CA ALA A 50 7.61 2.25 -11.51
C ALA A 50 8.64 1.55 -10.61
N ALA A 51 8.87 2.07 -9.41
CA ALA A 51 9.93 1.60 -8.50
C ALA A 51 9.43 0.72 -7.34
N VAL A 52 8.12 0.51 -7.21
CA VAL A 52 7.49 -0.29 -6.14
C VAL A 52 7.06 -1.68 -6.58
#